data_AF-A0A8T4VMC1-F1
#
_entry.id   AF-A0A8T4VMC1-F1
#
_cell.length_a   1.000
_cell.length_b   1.000
_cell.length_c   1.000
_cell.angle_alpha   90.00
_cell.angle_beta   90.00
_cell.angle_gamma   90.00
#
_symmetry.space_group_name_H-M   'P 1'
#
loop_
_entity.id
_entity.type
_entity.pdbx_description
1 polymer ?
#
loop_
_entity_poly.entity_id
_entity_poly.type
_entity_poly.pdbx_seq_one_letter_code
_entity_poly.pdbx_strand_id
1 'polypeptide(L)'
;MVDLDSKIKGYEDLSPEQISAIRRTIRLGFTLQHDYPEVAELYKQGSTQREIVEILGLQLKYDVSRRIIENAVGRALVGHSEGFDVKSYEGLLPPEEREKLARAHRQECGIKSGALYGALGGKKLYEEGRGVHAFTREERKVVGRRGGNKLYTNRKGAHSMTSEELSDAGRRGGNISGLKNYQEKVGIHGRTSEQMNQDSLKGVVSRGCIPWSKDEAEYAYSLSQTSQYQCNNGANKGKSNNKKIAETLNNELHDGQLIRTPKSIEAKLFRYRESLEDNISD
;
A
#
# COMPACT_ATOMS: atom_id res chain seq x y z
N MET A 1 -29.82 -23.28 30.70
CA MET A 1 -29.85 -23.44 29.23
C MET A 1 -30.82 -22.41 28.71
N VAL A 2 -30.30 -21.23 28.35
CA VAL A 2 -31.12 -20.09 27.93
C VAL A 2 -31.27 -20.21 26.42
N ASP A 3 -32.49 -20.53 25.98
CA ASP A 3 -32.83 -20.69 24.58
C ASP A 3 -32.88 -19.29 23.94
N LEU A 4 -31.80 -18.95 23.24
CA LEU A 4 -31.53 -17.62 22.69
C LEU A 4 -31.71 -17.61 21.16
N ASP A 5 -32.61 -18.43 20.64
CA ASP A 5 -32.85 -18.59 19.19
C ASP A 5 -34.34 -18.58 18.82
N SER A 6 -35.17 -17.72 19.44
CA SER A 6 -36.44 -17.31 18.83
C SER A 6 -36.23 -16.25 17.75
N LYS A 7 -35.48 -16.62 16.71
CA LYS A 7 -35.46 -15.89 15.44
C LYS A 7 -36.85 -16.02 14.82
N ILE A 8 -37.55 -14.89 14.76
CA ILE A 8 -38.81 -14.59 14.05
C ILE A 8 -39.11 -15.62 12.96
N LYS A 9 -40.19 -16.39 13.13
CA LYS A 9 -40.58 -17.51 12.26
C LYS A 9 -41.96 -17.19 11.66
N GLY A 10 -41.97 -16.40 10.58
CA GLY A 10 -43.13 -16.26 9.68
C GLY A 10 -43.88 -14.93 9.76
N TYR A 11 -44.81 -14.74 8.80
CA TYR A 11 -45.64 -13.53 8.63
C TYR A 11 -46.49 -13.17 9.87
N GLU A 12 -46.70 -14.13 10.75
CA GLU A 12 -47.58 -14.05 11.94
C GLU A 12 -46.97 -13.20 13.07
N ASP A 13 -45.66 -12.95 13.04
CA ASP A 13 -44.93 -12.18 14.06
C ASP A 13 -44.85 -10.67 13.75
N LEU A 14 -45.38 -10.22 12.61
CA LEU A 14 -45.31 -8.82 12.18
C LEU A 14 -46.50 -8.02 12.72
N SER A 15 -46.19 -6.88 13.34
CA SER A 15 -47.23 -5.91 13.73
C SER A 15 -47.98 -5.38 12.50
N PRO A 16 -49.26 -5.01 12.64
CA PRO A 16 -50.03 -4.37 11.57
C PRO A 16 -49.33 -3.15 10.95
N GLU A 17 -48.60 -2.38 11.76
CA GLU A 17 -47.82 -1.22 11.34
C GLU A 17 -46.64 -1.63 10.44
N GLN A 18 -45.92 -2.70 10.79
CA GLN A 18 -44.85 -3.25 9.96
C GLN A 18 -45.38 -3.77 8.62
N ILE A 19 -46.51 -4.48 8.64
CA ILE A 19 -47.19 -4.95 7.42
C ILE A 19 -47.58 -3.75 6.53
N SER A 20 -48.15 -2.70 7.12
CA SER A 20 -48.50 -1.46 6.41
C SER A 20 -47.28 -0.77 5.80
N ALA A 21 -46.18 -0.66 6.55
CA ALA A 21 -44.93 -0.07 6.05
C ALA A 21 -44.32 -0.88 4.89
N ILE A 22 -44.36 -2.21 4.97
CA ILE A 22 -43.90 -3.10 3.89
C ILE A 22 -44.77 -2.91 2.64
N ARG A 23 -46.11 -2.92 2.77
CA ARG A 23 -47.03 -2.68 1.65
C ARG A 23 -46.78 -1.34 0.98
N ARG A 24 -46.61 -0.27 1.76
CA ARG A 24 -46.29 1.08 1.25
C ARG A 24 -44.97 1.07 0.46
N THR A 25 -43.95 0.41 0.98
CA THR A 25 -42.64 0.30 0.33
C THR A 25 -42.74 -0.45 -1.00
N ILE A 26 -43.47 -1.57 -1.05
CA ILE A 26 -43.64 -2.36 -2.28
C ILE A 26 -44.39 -1.57 -3.35
N ARG A 27 -45.49 -0.90 -2.98
CA ARG A 27 -46.28 -0.07 -3.90
C ARG A 27 -45.48 1.10 -4.43
N LEU A 28 -44.72 1.77 -3.56
CA LEU A 28 -43.85 2.85 -3.96
C LEU A 28 -42.73 2.34 -4.90
N GLY A 29 -42.18 1.16 -4.67
CA GLY A 29 -41.20 0.55 -5.56
C GLY A 29 -41.74 0.33 -6.98
N PHE A 30 -43.00 -0.12 -7.10
CA PHE A 30 -43.68 -0.25 -8.39
C PHE A 30 -43.86 1.11 -9.07
N THR A 31 -44.29 2.14 -8.32
CA THR A 31 -44.39 3.51 -8.84
C THR A 31 -43.04 4.05 -9.31
N LEU A 32 -41.99 3.90 -8.51
CA LEU A 32 -40.64 4.37 -8.84
C LEU A 32 -40.06 3.68 -10.08
N GLN A 33 -40.39 2.41 -10.30
CA GLN A 33 -39.96 1.69 -11.51
C GLN A 33 -40.50 2.34 -12.79
N HIS A 34 -41.73 2.85 -12.76
CA HIS A 34 -42.37 3.49 -13.91
C HIS A 34 -41.99 4.98 -14.04
N ASP A 35 -42.01 5.70 -12.93
CA ASP A 35 -41.80 7.15 -12.91
C ASP A 35 -40.31 7.52 -13.04
N TYR A 36 -39.39 6.64 -12.61
CA TYR A 36 -37.95 6.87 -12.58
C TYR A 36 -37.14 5.66 -13.07
N PRO A 37 -37.27 5.23 -14.33
CA PRO A 37 -36.49 4.11 -14.86
C PRO A 37 -34.97 4.35 -14.80
N GLU A 38 -34.52 5.61 -14.76
CA GLU A 38 -33.12 6.01 -14.59
C GLU A 38 -32.48 5.52 -13.28
N VAL A 39 -33.29 5.11 -12.30
CA VAL A 39 -32.85 4.44 -11.07
C VAL A 39 -31.93 3.24 -11.39
N ALA A 40 -32.22 2.50 -12.46
CA ALA A 40 -31.42 1.33 -12.85
C ALA A 40 -30.00 1.74 -13.30
N GLU A 41 -29.91 2.78 -14.14
CA GLU A 41 -28.64 3.27 -14.67
C GLU A 41 -27.79 3.94 -13.58
N LEU A 42 -28.40 4.74 -12.71
CA LEU A 42 -27.69 5.33 -11.57
C LEU A 42 -27.10 4.25 -10.64
N TYR A 43 -27.85 3.17 -10.43
CA TYR A 43 -27.38 2.04 -9.62
C TYR A 43 -26.22 1.28 -10.29
N LYS A 44 -26.31 1.05 -11.61
CA LYS A 44 -25.23 0.43 -12.41
C LYS A 44 -23.95 1.28 -12.39
N GLN A 45 -24.08 2.60 -12.35
CA GLN A 45 -22.96 3.54 -12.26
C GLN A 45 -22.32 3.63 -10.87
N GLY A 46 -22.84 2.91 -9.87
CA GLY A 46 -22.25 2.88 -8.53
C GLY A 46 -22.97 3.76 -7.50
N SER A 47 -24.11 4.38 -7.84
CA SER A 47 -24.90 5.15 -6.86
C SER A 47 -25.67 4.23 -5.94
N THR A 48 -25.51 4.40 -4.63
CA THR A 48 -26.27 3.68 -3.61
C THR A 48 -27.76 4.09 -3.63
N GLN A 49 -28.65 3.28 -3.06
CA GLN A 49 -30.08 3.64 -2.92
C GLN A 49 -30.27 5.01 -2.27
N ARG A 50 -29.44 5.33 -1.27
CA ARG A 50 -29.45 6.64 -0.60
C ARG A 50 -29.04 7.77 -1.55
N GLU A 51 -27.94 7.60 -2.28
CA GLU A 51 -27.48 8.61 -3.25
C GLU A 51 -28.50 8.80 -4.37
N ILE A 52 -29.14 7.73 -4.84
CA ILE A 52 -30.23 7.81 -5.84
C ILE A 52 -31.40 8.64 -5.32
N VAL A 53 -31.80 8.44 -4.05
CA VAL A 53 -32.84 9.25 -3.40
C VAL A 53 -32.46 10.73 -3.36
N GLU A 54 -31.19 11.03 -3.07
CA GLU A 54 -30.65 12.40 -3.03
C GLU A 54 -30.58 13.03 -4.44
N ILE A 55 -30.05 12.30 -5.43
CA ILE A 55 -29.91 12.74 -6.83
C ILE A 55 -31.27 13.04 -7.46
N LEU A 56 -32.26 12.17 -7.28
CA LEU A 56 -33.59 12.31 -7.88
C LEU A 56 -34.54 13.19 -7.05
N GLY A 57 -34.06 13.66 -5.88
CA GLY A 57 -34.84 14.51 -4.97
C GLY A 57 -36.12 13.86 -4.45
N LEU A 58 -36.14 12.52 -4.32
CA LEU A 58 -37.37 11.77 -4.05
C LEU A 58 -37.97 12.11 -2.67
N GLN A 59 -37.14 12.52 -1.72
CA GLN A 59 -37.58 12.94 -0.38
C GLN A 59 -38.53 14.14 -0.40
N LEU A 60 -38.40 15.03 -1.40
CA LEU A 60 -39.26 16.21 -1.54
C LEU A 60 -40.57 15.88 -2.27
N LYS A 61 -40.59 14.76 -3.01
CA LYS A 61 -41.72 14.36 -3.86
C LYS A 61 -42.69 13.42 -3.16
N TYR A 62 -42.19 12.61 -2.22
CA TYR A 62 -42.98 11.62 -1.50
C TYR A 62 -42.99 11.93 -0.01
N ASP A 63 -44.18 12.08 0.56
CA ASP A 63 -44.39 12.31 1.99
C ASP A 63 -44.29 11.00 2.79
N VAL A 64 -43.09 10.42 2.76
CA VAL A 64 -42.74 9.22 3.53
C VAL A 64 -41.32 9.36 4.06
N SER A 65 -41.00 8.56 5.08
CA SER A 65 -39.65 8.57 5.66
C SER A 65 -38.60 8.17 4.63
N ARG A 66 -37.42 8.79 4.70
CA ARG A 66 -36.28 8.49 3.81
C ARG A 66 -36.05 6.99 3.64
N ARG A 67 -36.10 6.25 4.75
CA ARG A 67 -35.84 4.82 4.77
C ARG A 67 -36.88 4.01 3.97
N ILE A 68 -38.14 4.46 3.93
CA ILE A 68 -39.16 3.84 3.07
C ILE A 68 -38.82 4.10 1.60
N ILE A 69 -38.38 5.32 1.25
CA ILE A 69 -37.99 5.66 -0.13
C ILE A 69 -36.77 4.86 -0.57
N GLU A 70 -35.72 4.79 0.26
CA GLU A 70 -34.51 3.99 -0.02
C GLU A 70 -34.86 2.51 -0.26
N ASN A 71 -35.71 1.93 0.59
CA ASN A 71 -36.17 0.57 0.42
C ASN A 71 -37.04 0.41 -0.84
N ALA A 72 -37.85 1.41 -1.19
CA ALA A 72 -38.66 1.41 -2.39
C ALA A 72 -37.80 1.48 -3.66
N VAL A 73 -36.70 2.25 -3.67
CA VAL A 73 -35.69 2.20 -4.74
C VAL A 73 -35.11 0.78 -4.87
N GLY A 74 -34.80 0.13 -3.75
CA GLY A 74 -34.39 -1.28 -3.76
C GLY A 74 -35.45 -2.23 -4.37
N ARG A 75 -36.73 -1.98 -4.08
CA ARG A 75 -37.85 -2.74 -4.64
C ARG A 75 -38.07 -2.46 -6.13
N ALA A 76 -37.87 -1.24 -6.60
CA ALA A 76 -37.91 -0.91 -8.03
C ALA A 76 -36.82 -1.66 -8.81
N LEU A 77 -35.61 -1.78 -8.24
CA LEU A 77 -34.48 -2.48 -8.86
C LEU A 77 -34.68 -4.01 -8.89
N VAL A 78 -35.17 -4.59 -7.79
CA VAL A 78 -35.27 -6.06 -7.59
C VAL A 78 -36.63 -6.63 -8.01
N GLY A 79 -37.68 -5.83 -7.99
CA GLY A 79 -39.05 -6.29 -8.14
C GLY A 79 -39.63 -6.85 -6.85
N HIS A 80 -40.82 -7.43 -6.98
CA HIS A 80 -41.56 -8.03 -5.87
C HIS A 80 -42.21 -9.36 -6.30
N SER A 81 -42.01 -10.39 -5.49
CA SER A 81 -42.74 -11.65 -5.58
C SER A 81 -44.05 -11.55 -4.80
N GLU A 82 -45.10 -12.22 -5.25
CA GLU A 82 -46.44 -12.16 -4.66
C GLU A 82 -46.45 -12.28 -3.12
N GLY A 83 -47.25 -11.43 -2.46
CA GLY A 83 -47.37 -11.39 -1.01
C GLY A 83 -47.80 -10.01 -0.48
N PHE A 84 -48.18 -9.94 0.80
CA PHE A 84 -48.65 -8.73 1.47
C PHE A 84 -49.84 -8.03 0.77
N ASP A 85 -50.70 -8.76 0.06
CA ASP A 85 -51.79 -8.21 -0.77
C ASP A 85 -51.31 -7.20 -1.82
N VAL A 86 -50.10 -7.40 -2.34
CA VAL A 86 -49.57 -6.64 -3.48
C VAL A 86 -49.16 -7.62 -4.58
N LYS A 87 -49.62 -7.32 -5.80
CA LYS A 87 -49.29 -8.11 -7.00
C LYS A 87 -47.78 -8.12 -7.24
N SER A 88 -47.28 -9.21 -7.80
CA SER A 88 -45.90 -9.30 -8.23
C SER A 88 -45.59 -8.32 -9.37
N TYR A 89 -44.34 -7.90 -9.45
CA TYR A 89 -43.80 -7.14 -10.57
C TYR A 89 -42.31 -7.43 -10.74
N GLU A 90 -41.83 -7.38 -11.98
CA GLU A 90 -40.42 -7.55 -12.30
C GLU A 90 -39.62 -6.31 -11.91
N GLY A 91 -38.35 -6.48 -11.55
CA GLY A 91 -37.47 -5.37 -11.22
C GLY A 91 -36.78 -4.78 -12.45
N LEU A 92 -36.30 -3.54 -12.33
CA LEU A 92 -35.51 -2.86 -13.37
C LEU A 92 -34.17 -3.54 -13.69
N LEU A 93 -33.63 -4.35 -12.78
CA LEU A 93 -32.40 -5.10 -13.00
C LEU A 93 -32.69 -6.57 -13.23
N PRO A 94 -32.05 -7.23 -14.21
CA PRO A 94 -32.21 -8.66 -14.42
C PRO A 94 -31.51 -9.47 -13.30
N PRO A 95 -32.03 -10.65 -12.91
CA PRO A 95 -31.52 -11.43 -11.77
C PRO A 95 -30.01 -11.69 -11.79
N GLU A 96 -29.44 -11.99 -12.96
CA GLU A 96 -28.02 -12.29 -13.17
C GLU A 96 -27.09 -11.12 -12.87
N GLU A 97 -27.53 -9.87 -13.09
CA GLU A 97 -26.73 -8.68 -12.83
C GLU A 97 -26.76 -8.25 -11.36
N ARG A 98 -27.85 -8.55 -10.64
CA ARG A 98 -28.09 -8.08 -9.27
C ARG A 98 -27.01 -8.51 -8.30
N GLU A 99 -26.62 -9.78 -8.32
CA GLU A 99 -25.68 -10.31 -7.36
C GLU A 99 -24.28 -9.73 -7.57
N LYS A 100 -23.86 -9.55 -8.82
CA LYS A 100 -22.58 -8.94 -9.19
C LYS A 100 -22.54 -7.48 -8.77
N LEU A 101 -23.57 -6.69 -9.10
CA LEU A 101 -23.67 -5.28 -8.74
C LEU A 101 -23.75 -5.09 -7.22
N ALA A 102 -24.54 -5.89 -6.51
CA ALA A 102 -24.64 -5.83 -5.05
C ALA A 102 -23.34 -6.21 -4.35
N ARG A 103 -22.55 -7.14 -4.91
CA ARG A 103 -21.20 -7.45 -4.41
C ARG A 103 -20.25 -6.27 -4.62
N ALA A 104 -20.22 -5.70 -5.82
CA ALA A 104 -19.37 -4.56 -6.14
C ALA A 104 -19.68 -3.35 -5.24
N HIS A 105 -20.95 -3.02 -5.07
CA HIS A 105 -21.41 -1.94 -4.18
C HIS A 105 -21.01 -2.16 -2.72
N ARG A 106 -21.16 -3.37 -2.18
CA ARG A 106 -20.74 -3.68 -0.80
C ARG A 106 -19.24 -3.51 -0.62
N GLN A 107 -18.45 -3.94 -1.59
CA GLN A 107 -17.01 -3.77 -1.57
C GLN A 107 -16.64 -2.29 -1.62
N GLU A 108 -17.23 -1.53 -2.54
CA GLU A 108 -16.92 -0.11 -2.72
C GLU A 108 -17.37 0.74 -1.51
N CYS A 109 -18.57 0.50 -0.98
CA CYS A 109 -19.05 1.14 0.25
C CYS A 109 -18.17 0.75 1.46
N GLY A 110 -17.72 -0.50 1.52
CA GLY A 110 -16.77 -0.97 2.53
C GLY A 110 -15.43 -0.23 2.46
N ILE A 111 -14.91 -0.03 1.25
CA ILE A 111 -13.68 0.74 1.01
C ILE A 111 -13.87 2.22 1.39
N LYS A 112 -14.92 2.87 0.86
CA LYS A 112 -15.23 4.30 1.11
C LYS A 112 -15.44 4.57 2.61
N SER A 113 -16.26 3.74 3.27
CA SER A 113 -16.53 3.90 4.70
C SER A 113 -15.32 3.52 5.57
N GLY A 114 -14.62 2.43 5.25
CA GLY A 114 -13.43 2.00 5.97
C GLY A 114 -12.31 3.03 5.93
N ALA A 115 -12.08 3.65 4.76
CA ALA A 115 -11.08 4.71 4.62
C ALA A 115 -11.47 5.97 5.41
N LEU A 116 -12.69 6.47 5.24
CA LEU A 116 -13.13 7.71 5.87
C LEU A 116 -13.31 7.55 7.39
N TYR A 117 -14.15 6.60 7.82
CA TYR A 117 -14.48 6.41 9.23
C TYR A 117 -13.34 5.72 9.99
N GLY A 118 -12.51 4.90 9.33
CA GLY A 118 -11.29 4.36 9.93
C GLY A 118 -10.27 5.48 10.23
N ALA A 119 -10.10 6.44 9.31
CA ALA A 119 -9.22 7.59 9.53
C ALA A 119 -9.77 8.53 10.62
N LEU A 120 -11.06 8.86 10.58
CA LEU A 120 -11.72 9.68 11.60
C LEU A 120 -11.67 9.00 12.98
N GLY A 121 -11.96 7.69 13.04
CA GLY A 121 -11.90 6.91 14.27
C GLY A 121 -10.47 6.81 14.82
N GLY A 122 -9.49 6.57 13.95
CA GLY A 122 -8.07 6.55 14.32
C GLY A 122 -7.59 7.90 14.86
N LYS A 123 -7.96 9.01 14.19
CA LYS A 123 -7.65 10.37 14.63
C LYS A 123 -8.28 10.68 15.99
N LYS A 124 -9.56 10.35 16.18
CA LYS A 124 -10.25 10.52 17.45
C LYS A 124 -9.61 9.72 18.58
N LEU A 125 -9.24 8.45 18.34
CA LEU A 125 -8.55 7.61 19.32
C LEU A 125 -7.17 8.19 19.69
N TYR A 126 -6.46 8.77 18.72
CA TYR A 126 -5.19 9.45 18.97
C TYR A 126 -5.38 10.69 19.85
N GLU A 127 -6.30 11.58 19.48
CA GLU A 127 -6.58 12.83 20.19
C GLU A 127 -7.09 12.60 21.62
N GLU A 128 -7.97 11.61 21.81
CA GLU A 128 -8.48 11.23 23.13
C GLU A 128 -7.48 10.39 23.94
N GLY A 129 -6.33 10.02 23.38
CA GLY A 129 -5.33 9.19 24.04
C GLY A 129 -5.88 7.81 24.43
N ARG A 130 -6.64 7.16 23.54
CA ARG A 130 -7.35 5.89 23.79
C ARG A 130 -6.79 4.75 22.95
N GLY A 131 -7.07 3.52 23.37
CA GLY A 131 -6.60 2.32 22.67
C GLY A 131 -5.08 2.23 22.69
N VAL A 132 -4.45 1.99 21.53
CA VAL A 132 -2.97 1.90 21.44
C VAL A 132 -2.27 3.21 21.79
N HIS A 133 -2.95 4.34 21.64
CA HIS A 133 -2.42 5.67 21.93
C HIS A 133 -2.49 6.03 23.42
N ALA A 134 -3.25 5.28 24.23
CA ALA A 134 -3.24 5.40 25.69
C ALA A 134 -1.94 4.87 26.31
N PHE A 135 -1.26 3.97 25.62
CA PHE A 135 -0.09 3.28 26.15
C PHE A 135 1.19 4.07 25.90
N THR A 136 2.04 4.10 26.92
CA THR A 136 3.44 4.47 26.81
C THR A 136 4.20 3.53 25.87
N ARG A 137 5.41 3.93 25.46
CA ARG A 137 6.28 3.08 24.62
C ARG A 137 6.61 1.74 25.30
N GLU A 138 6.84 1.75 26.61
CA GLU A 138 7.19 0.53 27.36
C GLU A 138 5.98 -0.39 27.53
N GLU A 139 4.81 0.14 27.83
CA GLU A 139 3.57 -0.67 27.90
C GLU A 139 3.25 -1.32 26.55
N ARG A 140 3.43 -0.59 25.44
CA ARG A 140 3.28 -1.16 24.09
C ARG A 140 4.23 -2.32 23.86
N LYS A 141 5.49 -2.24 24.31
CA LYS A 141 6.44 -3.35 24.20
C LYS A 141 5.98 -4.56 25.02
N VAL A 142 5.48 -4.37 26.24
CA VAL A 142 4.99 -5.45 27.10
C VAL A 142 3.79 -6.16 26.47
N VAL A 143 2.79 -5.39 26.02
CA VAL A 143 1.59 -5.94 25.37
C VAL A 143 1.96 -6.64 24.05
N GLY A 144 2.83 -6.02 23.24
CA GLY A 144 3.34 -6.62 22.01
C GLY A 144 4.06 -7.95 22.26
N ARG A 145 4.93 -8.00 23.27
CA ARG A 145 5.64 -9.24 23.67
C ARG A 145 4.66 -10.32 24.12
N ARG A 146 3.64 -9.97 24.90
CA ARG A 146 2.58 -10.91 25.32
C ARG A 146 1.81 -11.45 24.12
N GLY A 147 1.48 -10.60 23.15
CA GLY A 147 0.82 -11.00 21.90
C GLY A 147 1.68 -11.97 21.07
N GLY A 148 2.96 -11.62 20.88
CA GLY A 148 3.92 -12.47 20.17
C GLY A 148 4.10 -13.83 20.85
N ASN A 149 4.32 -13.85 22.17
CA ASN A 149 4.42 -15.10 22.93
C ASN A 149 3.15 -15.95 22.80
N LYS A 150 1.96 -15.35 22.84
CA LYS A 150 0.70 -16.07 22.68
C LYS A 150 0.53 -16.67 21.28
N LEU A 151 1.00 -15.99 20.22
CA LEU A 151 1.01 -16.54 18.86
C LEU A 151 1.98 -17.72 18.74
N TYR A 152 3.17 -17.58 19.33
CA TYR A 152 4.17 -18.64 19.40
C TYR A 152 3.65 -19.86 20.16
N THR A 153 3.17 -19.70 21.39
CA THR A 153 2.69 -20.82 22.23
C THR A 153 1.53 -21.56 21.58
N ASN A 154 0.62 -20.84 20.93
CA ASN A 154 -0.54 -21.43 20.27
C ASN A 154 -0.22 -21.97 18.87
N ARG A 155 1.03 -21.86 18.40
CA ARG A 155 1.46 -22.21 17.04
C ARG A 155 0.49 -21.67 15.99
N LYS A 156 0.36 -20.34 15.93
CA LYS A 156 -0.50 -19.63 14.98
C LYS A 156 0.31 -18.72 14.07
N GLY A 157 -0.19 -18.51 12.84
CA GLY A 157 0.48 -17.67 11.84
C GLY A 157 1.82 -18.27 11.43
N ALA A 158 2.87 -17.44 11.33
CA ALA A 158 4.21 -17.90 10.98
C ALA A 158 4.74 -19.02 11.91
N HIS A 159 4.33 -19.03 13.19
CA HIS A 159 4.74 -20.06 14.15
C HIS A 159 4.00 -21.39 14.01
N SER A 160 2.98 -21.49 13.15
CA SER A 160 2.34 -22.77 12.81
C SER A 160 3.02 -23.47 11.64
N MET A 161 3.88 -22.76 10.91
CA MET A 161 4.42 -23.18 9.64
C MET A 161 5.74 -23.93 9.81
N THR A 162 6.06 -24.82 8.88
CA THR A 162 7.40 -25.41 8.78
C THR A 162 8.41 -24.42 8.18
N SER A 163 9.69 -24.75 8.27
CA SER A 163 10.76 -23.97 7.66
C SER A 163 10.61 -23.86 6.13
N GLU A 164 10.15 -24.95 5.49
CA GLU A 164 9.90 -25.00 4.04
C GLU A 164 8.73 -24.10 3.65
N GLU A 165 7.63 -24.17 4.39
CA GLU A 165 6.45 -23.32 4.15
C GLU A 165 6.78 -21.83 4.35
N LEU A 166 7.58 -21.50 5.37
CA LEU A 166 8.08 -20.13 5.59
C LEU A 166 8.95 -19.65 4.43
N SER A 167 9.86 -20.51 3.96
CA SER A 167 10.74 -20.20 2.82
C SER A 167 9.94 -19.95 1.55
N ASP A 168 8.95 -20.80 1.27
CA ASP A 168 8.08 -20.65 0.10
C ASP A 168 7.20 -19.39 0.19
N ALA A 169 6.61 -19.12 1.35
CA ALA A 169 5.83 -17.90 1.57
C ALA A 169 6.70 -16.64 1.41
N GLY A 170 7.93 -16.66 1.93
CA GLY A 170 8.91 -15.59 1.76
C GLY A 170 9.26 -15.36 0.29
N ARG A 171 9.51 -16.43 -0.47
CA ARG A 171 9.80 -16.37 -1.91
C ARG A 171 8.62 -15.80 -2.70
N ARG A 172 7.40 -16.28 -2.43
CA ARG A 172 6.18 -15.76 -3.06
C ARG A 172 5.97 -14.28 -2.77
N GLY A 173 6.10 -13.88 -1.51
CA GLY A 173 5.99 -12.47 -1.11
C GLY A 173 7.05 -11.58 -1.77
N GLY A 174 8.29 -12.06 -1.84
CA GLY A 174 9.39 -11.38 -2.53
C GLY A 174 9.14 -11.24 -4.04
N ASN A 175 8.65 -12.28 -4.71
CA ASN A 175 8.36 -12.23 -6.14
C ASN A 175 7.21 -11.27 -6.48
N ILE A 176 6.12 -11.32 -5.70
CA ILE A 176 4.97 -10.43 -5.92
C ILE A 176 5.37 -8.97 -5.69
N SER A 177 6.03 -8.68 -4.57
CA SER A 177 6.44 -7.31 -4.24
C SER A 177 7.55 -6.79 -5.14
N GLY A 178 8.55 -7.63 -5.46
CA GLY A 178 9.66 -7.28 -6.33
C GLY A 178 9.19 -6.96 -7.75
N LEU A 179 8.35 -7.82 -8.34
CA LEU A 179 7.79 -7.58 -9.66
C LEU A 179 6.96 -6.30 -9.69
N LYS A 180 6.10 -6.10 -8.69
CA LYS A 180 5.29 -4.89 -8.56
C LYS A 180 6.15 -3.63 -8.47
N ASN A 181 7.14 -3.61 -7.57
CA ASN A 181 8.05 -2.47 -7.40
C ASN A 181 8.82 -2.15 -8.68
N TYR A 182 9.22 -3.18 -9.45
CA TYR A 182 9.89 -2.99 -10.72
C TYR A 182 8.98 -2.36 -11.78
N GLN A 183 7.75 -2.87 -11.91
CA GLN A 183 6.76 -2.39 -12.87
C GLN A 183 6.30 -0.96 -12.56
N GLU A 184 5.99 -0.69 -11.29
CA GLU A 184 5.53 0.62 -10.83
C GLU A 184 6.67 1.62 -10.64
N LYS A 185 7.93 1.19 -10.85
CA LYS A 185 9.13 2.03 -10.65
C LYS A 185 9.13 2.67 -9.25
N VAL A 186 8.94 1.83 -8.23
CA VAL A 186 8.93 2.24 -6.82
C VAL A 186 10.20 1.75 -6.12
N GLY A 187 10.68 2.52 -5.13
CA GLY A 187 11.87 2.17 -4.38
C GLY A 187 13.13 2.28 -5.24
N ILE A 188 13.98 1.24 -5.24
CA ILE A 188 15.25 1.25 -5.98
C ILE A 188 15.04 1.30 -7.50
N HIS A 189 13.98 0.66 -8.01
CA HIS A 189 13.70 0.60 -9.45
C HIS A 189 13.14 1.89 -10.03
N GLY A 190 12.71 2.83 -9.18
CA GLY A 190 12.27 4.17 -9.57
C GLY A 190 13.37 5.22 -9.57
N ARG A 191 14.58 4.86 -9.14
CA ARG A 191 15.67 5.81 -8.98
C ARG A 191 16.48 5.91 -10.26
N THR A 192 16.94 7.13 -10.53
CA THR A 192 17.95 7.39 -11.56
C THR A 192 19.33 6.97 -11.07
N SER A 193 20.26 6.74 -12.00
CA SER A 193 21.67 6.46 -11.68
C SER A 193 22.28 7.57 -10.80
N GLU A 194 21.90 8.82 -11.03
CA GLU A 194 22.38 9.95 -10.23
C GLU A 194 21.86 9.88 -8.79
N GLN A 195 20.57 9.62 -8.59
CA GLN A 195 20.02 9.46 -7.24
C GLN A 195 20.66 8.28 -6.50
N MET A 196 20.93 7.18 -7.20
CA MET A 196 21.64 6.03 -6.64
C MET A 196 23.08 6.39 -6.24
N ASN A 197 23.77 7.17 -7.09
CA ASN A 197 25.11 7.67 -6.79
C ASN A 197 25.11 8.58 -5.54
N GLN A 198 24.17 9.53 -5.46
CA GLN A 198 24.04 10.42 -4.29
C GLN A 198 23.78 9.65 -3.00
N ASP A 199 22.92 8.63 -3.02
CA ASP A 199 22.66 7.83 -1.83
C ASP A 199 23.84 6.92 -1.44
N SER A 200 24.60 6.43 -2.43
CA SER A 200 25.88 5.76 -2.19
C SER A 200 26.87 6.70 -1.49
N LEU A 201 27.01 7.94 -1.97
CA LEU A 201 27.88 8.96 -1.37
C LEU A 201 27.45 9.28 0.07
N LYS A 202 26.15 9.48 0.32
CA LYS A 202 25.62 9.65 1.68
C LYS A 202 25.98 8.47 2.59
N GLY A 203 25.92 7.23 2.08
CA GLY A 203 26.31 6.04 2.83
C GLY A 203 27.81 5.97 3.14
N VAL A 204 28.67 6.52 2.28
CA VAL A 204 30.11 6.69 2.55
C VAL A 204 30.32 7.74 3.65
N VAL A 205 29.72 8.92 3.52
CA VAL A 205 29.83 10.01 4.50
C VAL A 205 29.29 9.60 5.88
N SER A 206 28.16 8.89 5.91
CA SER A 206 27.55 8.41 7.18
C SER A 206 28.44 7.44 7.95
N ARG A 207 29.38 6.76 7.27
CA ARG A 207 30.40 5.91 7.89
C ARG A 207 31.64 6.69 8.34
N GLY A 208 31.64 8.01 8.18
CA GLY A 208 32.79 8.88 8.48
C GLY A 208 33.90 8.84 7.43
N CYS A 209 33.63 8.29 6.24
CA CYS A 209 34.61 8.24 5.15
C CYS A 209 34.51 9.47 4.24
N ILE A 210 35.63 9.88 3.65
CA ILE A 210 35.70 10.97 2.66
C ILE A 210 35.57 10.40 1.25
N PRO A 211 34.50 10.74 0.50
CA PRO A 211 34.34 10.32 -0.90
C PRO A 211 35.49 10.80 -1.79
N TRP A 212 35.71 10.11 -2.92
CA TRP A 212 36.64 10.59 -3.94
C TRP A 212 35.98 11.71 -4.75
N SER A 213 36.64 12.87 -4.84
CA SER A 213 36.27 13.87 -5.84
C SER A 213 36.75 13.45 -7.22
N LYS A 214 36.22 14.09 -8.28
CA LYS A 214 36.65 13.86 -9.65
C LYS A 214 38.11 14.31 -9.84
N ASP A 215 38.43 15.52 -9.40
CA ASP A 215 39.77 16.12 -9.49
C ASP A 215 40.83 15.31 -8.73
N GLU A 216 40.49 14.78 -7.54
CA GLU A 216 41.40 13.94 -6.78
C GLU A 216 41.68 12.61 -7.48
N ALA A 217 40.67 12.03 -8.13
CA ALA A 217 40.85 10.80 -8.91
C ALA A 217 41.71 11.04 -10.16
N GLU A 218 41.48 12.15 -10.85
CA GLU A 218 42.27 12.61 -12.00
C GLU A 218 43.72 12.85 -11.61
N TYR A 219 43.95 13.51 -10.48
CA TYR A 219 45.29 13.75 -9.97
C TYR A 219 46.00 12.44 -9.57
N ALA A 220 45.31 11.52 -8.89
CA ALA A 220 45.86 10.21 -8.61
C ALA A 220 46.30 9.47 -9.88
N TYR A 221 45.50 9.57 -10.95
CA TYR A 221 45.82 8.98 -12.25
C TYR A 221 47.04 9.65 -12.90
N SER A 222 47.14 10.98 -12.92
CA SER A 222 48.28 11.69 -13.50
C SER A 222 49.59 11.39 -12.75
N LEU A 223 49.54 11.29 -11.42
CA LEU A 223 50.66 10.82 -10.61
C LEU A 223 51.09 9.41 -11.05
N SER A 224 50.13 8.49 -11.26
CA SER A 224 50.43 7.10 -11.67
C SER A 224 51.17 6.99 -13.01
N GLN A 225 51.02 7.97 -13.90
CA GLN A 225 51.71 8.03 -15.19
C GLN A 225 53.13 8.59 -15.09
N THR A 226 53.46 9.27 -13.99
CA THR A 226 54.75 9.92 -13.82
C THR A 226 55.80 8.92 -13.32
N SER A 227 56.97 8.87 -13.95
CA SER A 227 58.05 7.94 -13.61
C SER A 227 58.45 7.99 -12.12
N GLN A 228 58.39 9.17 -11.48
CA GLN A 228 58.70 9.33 -10.05
C GLN A 228 57.76 8.58 -9.10
N TYR A 229 56.56 8.24 -9.58
CA TYR A 229 55.52 7.50 -8.87
C TYR A 229 55.35 6.08 -9.40
N GLN A 230 56.31 5.60 -10.20
CA GLN A 230 56.37 4.21 -10.64
C GLN A 230 57.46 3.46 -9.87
N CYS A 231 57.30 2.14 -9.78
CA CYS A 231 58.32 1.28 -9.22
C CYS A 231 59.50 1.20 -10.19
N ASN A 232 60.70 1.54 -9.72
CA ASN A 232 61.90 1.58 -10.57
C ASN A 232 62.59 0.21 -10.71
N ASN A 233 62.34 -0.72 -9.80
CA ASN A 233 63.03 -2.01 -9.69
C ASN A 233 62.06 -3.16 -9.38
N GLY A 234 62.51 -4.40 -9.65
CA GLY A 234 61.80 -5.64 -9.30
C GLY A 234 60.66 -6.02 -10.25
N ALA A 235 59.87 -7.04 -9.87
CA ALA A 235 58.78 -7.60 -10.67
C ALA A 235 57.64 -6.59 -10.97
N ASN A 236 57.59 -5.47 -10.25
CA ASN A 236 56.62 -4.41 -10.42
C ASN A 236 57.18 -3.20 -11.18
N LYS A 237 58.37 -3.32 -11.80
CA LYS A 237 58.99 -2.22 -12.55
C LYS A 237 58.01 -1.63 -13.58
N GLY A 238 57.87 -0.30 -13.58
CA GLY A 238 56.93 0.43 -14.44
C GLY A 238 55.48 0.48 -13.95
N LYS A 239 55.10 -0.28 -12.92
CA LYS A 239 53.78 -0.17 -12.29
C LYS A 239 53.73 0.99 -11.31
N SER A 240 52.53 1.52 -11.07
CA SER A 240 52.31 2.61 -10.12
C SER A 240 52.67 2.22 -8.68
N ASN A 241 53.42 3.07 -8.01
CA ASN A 241 53.76 2.97 -6.59
C ASN A 241 52.62 3.58 -5.76
N ASN A 242 51.60 2.77 -5.51
CA ASN A 242 50.37 3.20 -4.83
C ASN A 242 50.59 3.72 -3.40
N LYS A 243 51.67 3.29 -2.73
CA LYS A 243 52.04 3.81 -1.41
C LYS A 243 52.47 5.27 -1.49
N LYS A 244 53.38 5.57 -2.43
CA LYS A 244 53.88 6.94 -2.65
C LYS A 244 52.77 7.89 -3.12
N ILE A 245 51.86 7.40 -3.97
CA ILE A 245 50.68 8.15 -4.41
C ILE A 245 49.75 8.45 -3.23
N ALA A 246 49.44 7.46 -2.39
CA ALA A 246 48.60 7.67 -1.21
C ALA A 246 49.20 8.70 -0.24
N GLU A 247 50.51 8.62 0.03
CA GLU A 247 51.23 9.59 0.86
C GLU A 247 51.14 11.01 0.29
N THR A 248 51.32 11.15 -1.03
CA THR A 248 51.23 12.46 -1.71
C THR A 248 49.83 13.04 -1.60
N LEU A 249 48.79 12.27 -1.93
CA LEU A 249 47.40 12.74 -1.86
C LEU A 249 46.99 13.10 -0.44
N ASN A 250 47.38 12.30 0.56
CA ASN A 250 47.08 12.60 1.96
C ASN A 250 47.73 13.90 2.42
N ASN A 251 48.98 14.16 2.02
CA ASN A 251 49.69 15.38 2.38
C ASN A 251 49.14 16.62 1.67
N GLU A 252 48.86 16.53 0.37
CA GLU A 252 48.50 17.69 -0.44
C GLU A 252 47.00 18.03 -0.42
N LEU A 253 46.12 17.03 -0.22
CA LEU A 253 44.66 17.21 -0.32
C LEU A 253 43.92 16.94 1.00
N HIS A 254 44.57 16.33 1.98
CA HIS A 254 43.94 15.93 3.25
C HIS A 254 44.73 16.40 4.48
N ASP A 255 45.55 17.45 4.36
CA ASP A 255 46.34 18.04 5.45
C ASP A 255 47.21 17.03 6.24
N GLY A 256 47.72 16.01 5.54
CA GLY A 256 48.51 14.92 6.13
C GLY A 256 47.69 13.83 6.83
N GLN A 257 46.36 13.90 6.80
CA GLN A 257 45.50 12.86 7.36
C GLN A 257 45.54 11.59 6.50
N LEU A 258 45.57 10.42 7.15
CA LEU A 258 45.64 9.11 6.50
C LEU A 258 44.29 8.66 5.92
N ILE A 259 43.72 9.47 5.01
CA ILE A 259 42.41 9.24 4.37
C ILE A 259 42.51 8.18 3.27
N ARG A 260 43.52 8.30 2.40
CA ARG A 260 43.78 7.37 1.30
C ARG A 260 44.78 6.31 1.71
N THR A 261 44.46 5.07 1.37
CA THR A 261 45.33 3.91 1.57
C THR A 261 45.81 3.38 0.22
N PRO A 262 46.96 2.68 0.15
CA PRO A 262 47.46 2.10 -1.11
C PRO A 262 46.44 1.22 -1.83
N LYS A 263 45.62 0.48 -1.07
CA LYS A 263 44.53 -0.36 -1.59
C LYS A 263 43.38 0.48 -2.17
N SER A 264 43.05 1.61 -1.55
CA SER A 264 42.05 2.54 -2.10
C SER A 264 42.53 3.20 -3.40
N ILE A 265 43.84 3.50 -3.52
CA ILE A 265 44.45 4.01 -4.75
C ILE A 265 44.34 2.97 -5.86
N GLU A 266 44.74 1.73 -5.59
CA GLU A 266 44.68 0.64 -6.56
C GLU A 266 43.27 0.47 -7.13
N ALA A 267 42.27 0.36 -6.25
CA ALA A 267 40.87 0.20 -6.65
C ALA A 267 40.34 1.42 -7.42
N LYS A 268 40.78 2.64 -7.06
CA LYS A 268 40.33 3.86 -7.74
C LYS A 268 40.97 4.00 -9.12
N LEU A 269 42.27 3.75 -9.25
CA LEU A 269 43.00 3.78 -10.52
C LEU A 269 42.47 2.73 -11.50
N PHE A 270 42.14 1.54 -11.02
CA PHE A 270 41.52 0.49 -11.84
C PHE A 270 40.21 0.99 -12.47
N ARG A 271 39.26 1.45 -11.64
CA ARG A 271 37.96 1.96 -12.12
C ARG A 271 38.08 3.21 -13.00
N TYR A 272 39.05 4.07 -12.70
CA TYR A 272 39.29 5.26 -13.50
C TYR A 272 39.77 4.91 -14.91
N ARG A 273 40.65 3.90 -15.05
CA ARG A 273 41.08 3.40 -16.36
C ARG A 273 39.92 2.80 -17.16
N GLU A 274 39.09 1.96 -16.53
CA GLU A 274 37.88 1.43 -17.19
C GLU A 274 36.98 2.56 -17.69
N SER A 275 36.76 3.60 -16.87
CA SER A 275 35.93 4.74 -17.30
C SER A 275 36.52 5.53 -18.47
N LEU A 276 37.84 5.51 -18.68
CA LEU A 276 38.45 6.13 -19.86
C LEU A 276 38.25 5.28 -21.12
N GLU A 277 38.32 3.95 -20.99
CA GLU A 277 38.13 3.01 -22.10
C GLU A 277 36.67 3.02 -22.60
N ASP A 278 35.71 3.10 -21.68
CA ASP A 278 34.28 3.22 -22.01
C ASP A 278 33.98 4.51 -22.78
N ASN A 279 34.62 5.63 -22.42
CA ASN A 279 34.47 6.92 -23.11
C ASN A 279 35.12 6.98 -24.50
N ILE A 280 35.94 5.99 -24.88
CA ILE A 280 36.55 5.90 -26.22
C ILE A 280 35.71 5.02 -27.17
N SER A 281 34.79 4.23 -26.62
CA SER A 281 33.98 3.25 -27.37
C SER A 281 32.57 3.74 -27.74
N ASP A 282 32.21 4.96 -27.32
CA ASP A 282 31.01 5.72 -27.71
C ASP A 282 31.34 6.81 -28.76
#